data_AF-A0A935R7F5-F1
#
_entry.id   AF-A0A935R7F5-F1
#
_cell.length_a   1.000
_cell.length_b   1.000
_cell.length_c   1.000
_cell.angle_alpha   90.00
_cell.angle_beta   90.00
_cell.angle_gamma   90.00
#
_symmetry.space_group_name_H-M   'P 1'
#
loop_
_entity.id
_entity.type
_entity.pdbx_description
1 polymer ?
#
loop_
_entity_poly.entity_id
_entity_poly.type
_entity_poly.pdbx_seq_one_letter_code
_entity_poly.pdbx_strand_id
1 'polypeptide(L)'
;MGRLLFSTCALALAVGCAPSVVDMPFDSDGDGLMDLDEQEIGTDPFADDSDGDGHLDGFEVDEGADPLNVEDYPYAGGYGIDRSCRDTLTATGNAVGDVTDNFSLLDQHGDQVKLWDFCGRAVLLVAGAFW
;
A
#
# COMPACT_ATOMS: atom_id res chain seq x y z
N MET A 1 -20.19 -21.16 41.41
CA MET A 1 -20.36 -20.63 42.78
C MET A 1 -19.25 -19.64 43.08
N GLY A 2 -19.59 -18.36 43.26
CA GLY A 2 -18.71 -17.28 43.74
C GLY A 2 -17.84 -16.63 42.64
N ARG A 3 -17.76 -15.30 42.47
CA ARG A 3 -18.09 -14.19 43.37
C ARG A 3 -18.54 -12.98 42.52
N LEU A 4 -19.75 -12.49 42.78
CA LEU A 4 -20.23 -11.18 42.33
C LEU A 4 -19.50 -10.11 43.13
N LEU A 5 -18.62 -9.33 42.49
CA LEU A 5 -18.07 -8.12 43.09
C LEU A 5 -19.09 -6.99 42.88
N PHE A 6 -19.93 -6.80 43.89
CA PHE A 6 -20.73 -5.59 44.04
C PHE A 6 -19.77 -4.42 44.30
N SER A 7 -19.44 -3.66 43.25
CA SER A 7 -18.88 -2.33 43.42
C SER A 7 -20.03 -1.40 43.80
N THR A 8 -19.97 -0.90 45.03
CA THR A 8 -20.97 -0.01 45.61
C THR A 8 -21.07 1.25 44.77
N CYS A 9 -22.20 1.41 44.07
CA CYS A 9 -22.62 2.66 43.46
C CYS A 9 -22.99 3.63 44.60
N ALA A 10 -22.00 4.38 45.08
CA ALA A 10 -22.19 5.42 46.08
C ALA A 10 -22.77 6.68 45.40
N LEU A 11 -23.98 7.01 45.83
CA LEU A 11 -24.79 8.14 45.45
C LEU A 11 -24.08 9.48 45.71
N ALA A 12 -23.66 10.19 44.66
CA ALA A 12 -23.46 11.65 44.67
C ALA A 12 -23.52 12.23 43.25
N LEU A 13 -24.49 13.13 43.04
CA LEU A 13 -24.64 14.16 42.00
C LEU A 13 -24.19 13.86 40.55
N ALA A 14 -25.18 13.95 39.64
CA ALA A 14 -25.07 13.90 38.20
C ALA A 14 -23.87 14.67 37.59
N VAL A 15 -22.85 13.94 37.14
CA VAL A 15 -22.13 14.13 35.87
C VAL A 15 -21.72 12.74 35.41
N GLY A 16 -22.04 12.39 34.16
CA GLY A 16 -21.87 11.06 33.61
C GLY A 16 -20.48 10.49 33.85
N CYS A 17 -20.42 9.32 34.47
CA CYS A 17 -19.30 8.41 34.33
C CYS A 17 -19.43 7.81 32.91
N ALA A 18 -19.15 8.63 31.89
CA ALA A 18 -18.86 8.09 30.57
C ALA A 18 -17.61 7.21 30.76
N PRO A 19 -17.63 5.93 30.36
CA PRO A 19 -16.36 5.27 30.12
C PRO A 19 -15.64 6.20 29.14
N SER A 20 -14.45 6.67 29.51
CA SER A 20 -13.49 7.09 28.50
C SER A 20 -13.41 5.90 27.57
N VAL A 21 -14.05 6.02 26.41
CA VAL A 21 -13.73 5.16 25.27
C VAL A 21 -12.23 5.34 25.14
N VAL A 22 -11.50 4.34 25.63
CA VAL A 22 -10.18 4.06 25.11
C VAL A 22 -10.47 3.90 23.64
N ASP A 23 -10.08 4.92 22.88
CA ASP A 23 -9.88 4.87 21.44
C ASP A 23 -8.79 3.81 21.26
N MET A 24 -9.17 2.54 21.44
CA MET A 24 -8.37 1.44 20.97
C MET A 24 -8.49 1.59 19.47
N PRO A 25 -7.38 1.82 18.77
CA PRO A 25 -7.43 1.93 17.33
C PRO A 25 -8.05 0.62 16.85
N PHE A 26 -9.26 0.75 16.31
CA PHE A 26 -10.02 -0.36 15.78
C PHE A 26 -9.54 -0.54 14.36
N ASP A 27 -9.52 -1.79 13.94
CA ASP A 27 -9.17 -2.24 12.59
C ASP A 27 -10.39 -3.09 12.20
N SER A 28 -11.30 -2.42 11.51
CA SER A 28 -12.69 -2.86 11.30
C SER A 28 -12.79 -3.98 10.27
N ASP A 29 -11.93 -3.98 9.26
CA ASP A 29 -11.86 -5.00 8.21
C ASP A 29 -10.70 -6.00 8.42
N GLY A 30 -9.72 -5.68 9.27
CA GLY A 30 -8.65 -6.59 9.66
C GLY A 30 -7.49 -6.63 8.68
N ASP A 31 -7.28 -5.58 7.90
CA ASP A 31 -6.26 -5.51 6.84
C ASP A 31 -4.86 -5.11 7.38
N GLY A 32 -4.81 -4.62 8.63
CA GLY A 32 -3.60 -4.20 9.33
C GLY A 32 -3.38 -2.69 9.37
N LEU A 33 -4.26 -1.90 8.76
CA LEU A 33 -4.38 -0.46 8.90
C LEU A 33 -5.48 -0.15 9.93
N MET A 34 -5.35 0.96 10.68
CA MET A 34 -6.32 1.29 11.72
C MET A 34 -7.37 2.24 11.16
N ASP A 35 -8.64 2.13 11.56
CA ASP A 35 -9.77 2.94 11.09
C ASP A 35 -9.50 4.46 11.08
N LEU A 36 -8.70 4.92 12.06
CA LEU A 36 -8.31 6.33 12.16
C LEU A 36 -7.25 6.73 11.13
N ASP A 37 -6.28 5.86 10.89
CA ASP A 37 -5.22 6.06 9.90
C ASP A 37 -5.83 5.99 8.48
N GLU A 38 -6.73 5.04 8.26
CA GLU A 38 -7.52 4.91 7.02
C GLU A 38 -8.33 6.18 6.72
N GLN A 39 -9.03 6.71 7.73
CA GLN A 39 -9.76 7.96 7.60
C GLN A 39 -8.85 9.17 7.32
N GLU A 40 -7.59 9.15 7.77
CA GLU A 40 -6.62 10.22 7.51
C GLU A 40 -6.07 10.15 6.08
N ILE A 41 -5.79 8.95 5.56
CA ILE A 41 -5.26 8.76 4.20
C ILE A 41 -6.35 8.70 3.12
N GLY A 42 -7.60 8.44 3.51
CA GLY A 42 -8.77 8.46 2.64
C GLY A 42 -9.24 7.10 2.13
N THR A 43 -8.75 5.99 2.70
CA THR A 43 -9.26 4.63 2.48
C THR A 43 -10.57 4.40 3.26
N ASP A 44 -11.27 3.30 2.98
CA ASP A 44 -12.55 2.95 3.60
C ASP A 44 -12.34 1.98 4.78
N PRO A 45 -12.59 2.38 6.04
CA PRO A 45 -12.38 1.54 7.21
C PRO A 45 -13.18 0.22 7.28
N PHE A 46 -13.98 -0.09 6.27
CA PHE A 46 -14.74 -1.33 6.21
C PHE A 46 -14.43 -2.13 4.94
N ALA A 47 -13.43 -1.72 4.17
CA ALA A 47 -13.00 -2.37 2.95
C ALA A 47 -11.49 -2.59 3.03
N ASP A 48 -11.10 -3.86 3.09
CA ASP A 48 -9.72 -4.29 3.22
C ASP A 48 -8.84 -3.96 2.01
N ASP A 49 -9.45 -3.53 0.90
CA ASP A 49 -8.87 -3.12 -0.38
C ASP A 49 -9.74 -1.98 -0.94
N SER A 50 -9.28 -0.74 -0.78
CA SER A 50 -10.05 0.47 -1.11
C SER A 50 -10.07 0.79 -2.60
N ASP A 51 -9.02 0.44 -3.34
CA ASP A 51 -8.91 0.72 -4.78
C ASP A 51 -9.30 -0.47 -5.69
N GLY A 52 -9.42 -1.65 -5.11
CA GLY A 52 -9.93 -2.87 -5.72
C GLY A 52 -8.92 -3.60 -6.60
N ASP A 53 -7.62 -3.42 -6.37
CA ASP A 53 -6.57 -4.08 -7.13
C ASP A 53 -6.19 -5.48 -6.62
N GLY A 54 -6.70 -5.84 -5.43
CA GLY A 54 -6.48 -7.12 -4.75
C GLY A 54 -5.33 -7.12 -3.74
N HIS A 55 -4.72 -5.97 -3.46
CA HIS A 55 -3.80 -5.74 -2.35
C HIS A 55 -4.53 -5.10 -1.17
N LEU A 56 -4.03 -5.36 0.05
CA LEU A 56 -4.65 -4.85 1.27
C LEU A 56 -4.13 -3.44 1.56
N ASP A 57 -4.98 -2.48 1.94
CA ASP A 57 -4.55 -1.08 2.14
C ASP A 57 -3.39 -1.00 3.15
N GLY A 58 -3.49 -1.74 4.26
CA GLY A 58 -2.45 -1.83 5.27
C GLY A 58 -1.13 -2.43 4.77
N PHE A 59 -1.18 -3.39 3.85
CA PHE A 59 0.02 -3.94 3.22
C PHE A 59 0.67 -2.94 2.27
N GLU A 60 -0.15 -2.21 1.51
CA GLU A 60 0.34 -1.18 0.59
C GLU A 60 1.03 -0.05 1.34
N VAL A 61 0.43 0.43 2.44
CA VAL A 61 1.02 1.48 3.28
C VAL A 61 2.35 1.03 3.91
N ASP A 62 2.47 -0.21 4.40
CA ASP A 62 3.72 -0.72 5.00
C ASP A 62 4.86 -0.80 3.97
N GLU A 63 4.52 -1.11 2.72
CA GLU A 63 5.47 -1.20 1.60
C GLU A 63 5.68 0.15 0.87
N GLY A 64 4.94 1.20 1.27
CA GLY A 64 5.06 2.56 0.71
C GLY A 64 4.39 2.75 -0.66
N ALA A 65 3.42 1.90 -0.97
CA ALA A 65 2.47 2.01 -2.07
C ALA A 65 1.30 2.96 -1.71
N ASP A 66 0.47 3.31 -2.70
CA ASP A 66 -0.69 4.21 -2.53
C ASP A 66 -1.99 3.38 -2.60
N PRO A 67 -2.68 3.14 -1.47
CA PRO A 67 -3.86 2.26 -1.41
C PRO A 67 -5.12 2.85 -2.06
N LEU A 68 -5.00 4.00 -2.72
CA LEU A 68 -6.07 4.64 -3.49
C LEU A 68 -5.80 4.59 -4.99
N ASN A 69 -4.76 3.87 -5.41
CA ASN A 69 -4.30 3.83 -6.78
C ASN A 69 -4.01 2.40 -7.25
N VAL A 70 -4.99 1.85 -7.98
CA VAL A 70 -5.00 0.50 -8.58
C VAL A 70 -3.77 0.10 -9.43
N GLU A 71 -2.88 1.06 -9.74
CA GLU A 71 -1.65 0.84 -10.51
C GLU A 71 -0.37 0.96 -9.66
N ASP A 72 -0.47 1.22 -8.35
CA ASP A 72 0.65 1.43 -7.42
C ASP A 72 0.60 0.54 -6.18
N TYR A 73 0.74 -0.77 -6.39
CA TYR A 73 0.84 -1.80 -5.36
C TYR A 73 2.28 -2.26 -5.11
N PRO A 74 2.57 -2.98 -4.00
CA PRO A 74 3.90 -3.54 -3.72
C PRO A 74 4.36 -4.54 -4.78
N TYR A 75 5.56 -4.32 -5.34
CA TYR A 75 6.08 -5.15 -6.43
C TYR A 75 6.57 -6.53 -5.96
N ALA A 76 5.91 -7.60 -6.39
CA ALA A 76 6.23 -8.97 -5.98
C ALA A 76 7.53 -9.51 -6.59
N GLY A 77 8.01 -8.93 -7.70
CA GLY A 77 9.14 -9.47 -8.45
C GLY A 77 10.52 -9.32 -7.81
N GLY A 78 10.63 -8.60 -6.69
CA GLY A 78 11.85 -8.54 -5.87
C GLY A 78 13.05 -7.86 -6.55
N TYR A 79 12.88 -7.34 -7.77
CA TYR A 79 13.85 -6.41 -8.33
C TYR A 79 13.69 -5.07 -7.60
N GLY A 80 14.82 -4.45 -7.24
CA GLY A 80 14.76 -3.08 -6.75
C GLY A 80 14.35 -2.15 -7.89
N ILE A 81 13.07 -1.88 -8.01
CA ILE A 81 12.54 -0.88 -8.92
C ILE A 81 12.45 0.47 -8.20
N ASP A 82 12.51 1.54 -8.97
CA ASP A 82 12.31 2.90 -8.50
C ASP A 82 11.22 3.54 -9.37
N ARG A 83 10.01 3.67 -8.80
CA ARG A 83 8.86 4.26 -9.50
C ARG A 83 8.96 5.78 -9.61
N SER A 84 9.84 6.43 -8.84
CA SER A 84 9.93 7.90 -8.82
C SER A 84 10.36 8.50 -10.16
N CYS A 85 11.10 7.74 -10.96
CA CYS A 85 11.65 8.20 -12.23
C CYS A 85 10.82 7.79 -13.46
N ARG A 86 9.81 6.93 -13.27
CA ARG A 86 8.96 6.35 -14.32
C ARG A 86 8.36 7.38 -15.28
N ASP A 87 8.06 8.58 -14.78
CA ASP A 87 7.43 9.65 -15.59
C ASP A 87 8.32 10.89 -15.75
N THR A 88 9.58 10.81 -15.29
CA THR A 88 10.52 11.96 -15.32
C THR A 88 11.45 11.95 -16.52
N LEU A 89 11.58 10.80 -17.19
CA LEU A 89 12.47 10.63 -18.33
C LEU A 89 11.75 10.98 -19.64
N THR A 90 12.52 11.46 -20.62
CA THR A 90 12.03 11.74 -21.97
C THR A 90 12.94 11.04 -22.96
N ALA A 91 12.36 10.25 -23.84
CA ALA A 91 13.10 9.55 -24.86
C ALA A 91 13.74 10.52 -25.86
N THR A 92 15.00 10.25 -26.23
CA THR A 92 15.75 11.06 -27.20
C THR A 92 16.06 10.30 -28.48
N GLY A 93 16.07 8.95 -28.43
CA GLY A 93 16.38 8.12 -29.59
C GLY A 93 16.86 6.72 -29.20
N ASN A 94 17.42 6.00 -30.17
CA ASN A 94 17.91 4.62 -30.02
C ASN A 94 19.40 4.49 -30.39
N ALA A 95 20.15 5.60 -30.45
CA ALA A 95 21.58 5.58 -30.66
C ALA A 95 22.34 5.48 -29.33
N VAL A 96 23.64 5.18 -29.40
CA VAL A 96 24.50 5.17 -28.21
C VAL A 96 24.54 6.57 -27.60
N GLY A 97 24.14 6.66 -26.33
CA GLY A 97 24.05 7.92 -25.57
C GLY A 97 22.65 8.53 -25.52
N ASP A 98 21.69 7.98 -26.27
CA ASP A 98 20.28 8.36 -26.15
C ASP A 98 19.59 7.72 -24.95
N VAL A 99 18.52 8.37 -24.50
CA VAL A 99 17.51 7.76 -23.62
C VAL A 99 16.52 7.03 -24.51
N THR A 100 16.50 5.70 -24.41
CA THR A 100 15.56 4.85 -25.14
C THR A 100 14.13 5.04 -24.61
N ASP A 101 13.15 4.80 -25.48
CA ASP A 101 11.72 4.82 -25.13
C ASP A 101 11.38 3.91 -23.95
N ASN A 102 10.40 4.32 -23.15
CA ASN A 102 9.86 3.44 -22.12
C ASN A 102 9.03 2.34 -22.77
N PHE A 103 9.27 1.10 -22.38
CA PHE A 103 8.43 -0.03 -22.77
C PHE A 103 8.10 -0.87 -21.54
N SER A 104 6.92 -1.46 -21.56
CA SER A 104 6.44 -2.37 -20.52
C SER A 104 6.65 -3.81 -20.94
N LEU A 105 7.18 -4.64 -20.04
CA LEU A 105 7.22 -6.08 -20.17
C LEU A 105 6.47 -6.71 -19.00
N LEU A 106 5.92 -7.89 -19.23
CA LEU A 106 5.40 -8.72 -18.16
C LEU A 106 6.57 -9.48 -17.53
N ASP A 107 6.67 -9.44 -16.21
CA ASP A 107 7.63 -10.26 -15.48
C ASP A 107 7.09 -11.70 -15.27
N GLN A 108 7.84 -12.50 -14.50
CA GLN A 108 7.45 -13.88 -14.20
C GLN A 108 6.28 -14.01 -13.19
N HIS A 109 5.89 -12.94 -12.51
CA HIS A 109 4.79 -12.90 -11.55
C HIS A 109 3.49 -12.35 -12.17
N GLY A 110 3.57 -11.80 -13.38
CA GLY A 110 2.41 -11.21 -14.06
C GLY A 110 2.33 -9.69 -13.88
N ASP A 111 3.37 -9.07 -13.33
CA ASP A 111 3.43 -7.63 -13.10
C ASP A 111 4.01 -6.93 -14.33
N GLN A 112 3.46 -5.75 -14.64
CA GLN A 112 4.03 -4.91 -15.70
C GLN A 112 5.22 -4.11 -15.16
N VAL A 113 6.41 -4.42 -15.65
CA VAL A 113 7.64 -3.66 -15.37
C VAL A 113 7.98 -2.77 -16.56
N LYS A 114 8.25 -1.49 -16.28
CA LYS A 114 8.70 -0.53 -17.30
C LYS A 114 10.22 -0.45 -17.28
N LEU A 115 10.83 -0.25 -18.44
CA LEU A 115 12.29 -0.08 -18.51
C LEU A 115 12.77 1.05 -17.59
N TRP A 116 12.03 2.15 -17.53
CA TRP A 116 12.41 3.30 -16.71
C TRP A 116 12.27 3.08 -15.20
N ASP A 117 11.58 2.01 -14.77
CA ASP A 117 11.53 1.62 -13.34
C ASP A 117 12.92 1.19 -12.83
N PHE A 118 13.87 0.94 -13.71
CA PHE A 118 15.26 0.58 -13.37
C PHE A 118 16.22 1.76 -13.49
N CYS A 119 15.73 3.00 -13.40
CA CYS A 119 16.59 4.18 -13.44
C CYS A 119 17.68 4.13 -12.36
N GLY A 120 18.81 4.78 -12.64
CA GLY A 120 19.97 4.74 -11.75
C GLY A 120 20.71 3.38 -11.71
N ARG A 121 20.28 2.40 -12.51
CA ARG A 121 20.89 1.06 -12.58
C ARG A 121 21.36 0.77 -14.00
N ALA A 122 22.35 -0.12 -14.11
CA ALA A 122 22.75 -0.68 -15.40
C ALA A 122 21.83 -1.86 -15.74
N VAL A 123 21.10 -1.76 -16.84
CA VAL A 123 20.18 -2.79 -17.33
C VAL A 123 20.77 -3.43 -18.59
N LEU A 124 20.82 -4.76 -18.62
CA LEU A 124 21.17 -5.53 -19.82
C LEU A 124 19.90 -6.13 -20.42
N LEU A 125 19.53 -5.69 -21.61
CA LEU A 125 18.40 -6.25 -22.34
C LEU A 125 18.87 -7.46 -23.15
N VAL A 126 18.37 -8.64 -22.79
CA VAL A 126 18.62 -9.89 -23.51
C VAL A 126 17.32 -10.33 -24.16
N ALA A 127 17.25 -10.26 -25.48
CA ALA A 127 16.14 -10.79 -26.26
C ALA A 127 16.56 -12.10 -26.93
N GLY A 128 15.73 -13.14 -26.77
CA GLY A 128 15.89 -14.43 -27.43
C GLY A 128 14.60 -14.79 -28.17
N ALA A 129 14.73 -15.47 -29.30
CA ALA A 129 13.61 -16.01 -30.04
C ALA A 129 13.88 -17.49 -30.34
N PHE A 130 12.86 -18.33 -30.16
CA PHE A 130 12.88 -19.72 -30.56
C PHE A 130 11.90 -19.85 -31.73
N TRP A 131 12.43 -20.06 -32.92
CA TRP A 131 11.68 -20.31 -34.15
C TRP A 131 11.85 -21.76 -34.60
#